data_AF-A0A8H4LMX9-F1
#
_entry.id   AF-A0A8H4LMX9-F1
#
_cell.length_a   1.000
_cell.length_b   1.000
_cell.length_c   1.000
_cell.angle_alpha   90.00
_cell.angle_beta   90.00
_cell.angle_gamma   90.00
#
_symmetry.space_group_name_H-M   'P 1'
#
loop_
_entity.id
_entity.type
_entity.pdbx_description
1 polymer ?
#
loop_
_entity_poly.entity_id
_entity_poly.type
_entity_poly.pdbx_seq_one_letter_code
_entity_poly.pdbx_strand_id
1 'polypeptide(L)'
;MARVHDTVNALRTDSKYVHVTCWAGLGFCWGSKSVSLITAAGDKSLLHVAAHTSPSRLDPEEAKTITVPTMLLPSKGEDKDLVKKYVDNLKGEKYVERFDEVHGWMSARKEYERGY
;
A
#
# COMPACT_ATOMS: atom_id res chain seq x y z
N MET A 1 11.77 0.65 -11.61
CA MET A 1 11.17 -0.30 -10.65
C MET A 1 12.19 -0.92 -9.70
N ALA A 2 13.41 -1.27 -10.14
CA ALA A 2 14.52 -1.69 -9.26
C ALA A 2 14.75 -0.75 -8.05
N ARG A 3 14.68 0.57 -8.30
CA ARG A 3 14.93 1.62 -7.30
C ARG A 3 14.12 1.54 -6.00
N VAL A 4 12.88 1.04 -6.00
CA VAL A 4 12.07 1.00 -4.76
C VAL A 4 12.50 -0.14 -3.85
N HIS A 5 12.79 -1.31 -4.41
CA HIS A 5 13.33 -2.43 -3.65
C HIS A 5 14.73 -2.10 -3.13
N ASP A 6 15.57 -1.51 -3.98
CA ASP A 6 16.92 -1.10 -3.60
C ASP A 6 16.90 -0.10 -2.43
N THR A 7 15.95 0.84 -2.44
CA THR A 7 15.80 1.83 -1.38
C THR A 7 15.39 1.19 -0.05
N VAL A 8 14.39 0.29 -0.06
CA VAL A 8 13.97 -0.41 1.17
C VAL A 8 15.10 -1.32 1.68
N ASN A 9 15.79 -2.02 0.78
CA ASN A 9 16.91 -2.87 1.15
C ASN A 9 18.05 -2.04 1.77
N ALA A 10 18.41 -0.90 1.17
CA ALA A 10 19.41 0.01 1.71
C ALA A 10 19.06 0.46 3.13
N LEU A 11 17.80 0.85 3.38
CA LEU A 11 17.32 1.22 4.71
C LEU A 11 17.42 0.06 5.72
N ARG A 12 17.07 -1.17 5.31
CA ARG A 12 17.16 -2.36 6.16
C ARG A 12 18.59 -2.74 6.52
N THR A 13 19.54 -2.47 5.62
CA THR A 13 20.97 -2.78 5.82
C THR A 13 21.77 -1.63 6.43
N ASP A 14 21.18 -0.44 6.55
CA ASP A 14 21.84 0.72 7.16
C ASP A 14 22.09 0.45 8.65
N SER A 15 23.31 0.71 9.11
CA SER A 15 23.70 0.49 10.51
C SER A 15 22.87 1.30 11.50
N LYS A 16 22.24 2.40 11.06
CA LYS A 16 21.31 3.20 11.85
C LYS A 16 20.02 2.46 12.18
N TYR A 17 19.57 1.55 11.31
CA TYR A 17 18.27 0.86 11.43
C TYR A 17 18.41 -0.65 11.63
N VAL A 18 19.62 -1.17 11.87
CA VAL A 18 19.88 -2.61 12.05
C VAL A 18 19.08 -3.25 13.20
N HIS A 19 18.62 -2.45 14.16
CA HIS A 19 17.77 -2.89 15.27
C HIS A 19 16.28 -3.02 14.90
N VAL A 20 15.87 -2.52 13.73
CA VAL A 20 14.48 -2.57 13.26
C VAL A 20 14.20 -3.93 12.65
N THR A 21 13.44 -4.75 13.38
CA THR A 21 13.09 -6.12 12.98
C THR A 21 11.85 -6.17 12.07
N CYS A 22 10.93 -5.21 12.21
CA CYS A 22 9.69 -5.14 11.46
C CYS A 22 9.58 -3.86 10.64
N TRP A 23 9.09 -3.99 9.41
CA TRP A 23 9.03 -2.92 8.41
C TRP A 23 7.65 -2.91 7.78
N ALA A 24 7.01 -1.75 7.74
CA ALA A 24 5.70 -1.57 7.12
C ALA A 24 5.79 -0.61 5.93
N GLY A 25 5.03 -0.89 4.88
CA GLY A 25 4.87 0.02 3.74
C GLY A 25 3.51 0.70 3.80
N LEU A 26 3.50 2.03 3.77
CA LEU A 26 2.29 2.82 3.66
C LEU A 26 2.24 3.52 2.29
N GLY A 27 1.29 3.12 1.47
CA GLY A 27 1.10 3.64 0.11
C GLY A 27 -0.03 4.64 0.03
N PHE A 28 0.27 5.85 -0.42
CA PHE A 28 -0.72 6.89 -0.71
C PHE A 28 -0.87 7.07 -2.21
N CYS A 29 -2.10 7.09 -2.74
CA CYS A 29 -2.32 7.29 -4.18
C CYS A 29 -1.49 6.28 -5.01
N TRP A 30 -0.62 6.78 -5.89
CA TRP A 30 0.31 5.97 -6.70
C TRP A 30 1.37 5.24 -5.88
N GLY A 31 1.69 5.71 -4.66
CA GLY A 31 2.57 5.01 -3.73
C GLY A 31 2.04 3.62 -3.34
N SER A 32 0.74 3.38 -3.50
CA SER A 32 0.14 2.05 -3.32
C SER A 32 0.73 1.03 -4.28
N LYS A 33 1.03 1.42 -5.53
CA LYS A 33 1.70 0.55 -6.51
C LYS A 33 3.10 0.16 -6.06
N SER A 34 3.85 1.11 -5.51
CA SER A 34 5.19 0.87 -5.00
C SER A 34 5.19 -0.13 -3.85
N VAL A 35 4.28 0.04 -2.89
CA VAL A 35 4.13 -0.91 -1.77
C VAL A 35 3.68 -2.27 -2.27
N SER A 36 2.67 -2.32 -3.16
CA SER A 36 2.16 -3.56 -3.78
C SER A 36 3.29 -4.36 -4.45
N LEU A 37 4.14 -3.67 -5.24
CA LEU A 37 5.28 -4.30 -5.92
C LEU A 37 6.30 -4.89 -4.95
N ILE A 38 6.56 -4.25 -3.80
CA ILE A 38 7.49 -4.78 -2.78
C ILE A 38 6.89 -6.01 -2.09
N THR A 39 5.58 -5.99 -1.84
CA THR A 39 4.88 -7.11 -1.22
C THR A 39 4.61 -8.27 -2.17
N ALA A 40 4.52 -8.01 -3.47
CA ALA A 40 4.33 -9.01 -4.50
C ALA A 40 5.54 -9.95 -4.67
N ALA A 41 6.67 -9.64 -4.03
CA ALA A 41 7.81 -10.56 -3.90
C ALA A 41 7.51 -11.77 -2.97
N GLY A 42 6.33 -11.84 -2.35
CA GLY A 42 5.89 -12.95 -1.51
C GLY A 42 6.80 -13.14 -0.30
N ASP A 43 7.30 -14.36 -0.09
CA ASP A 43 8.21 -14.68 1.01
C ASP A 43 9.54 -13.89 0.97
N LYS A 44 9.88 -13.30 -0.17
CA LYS A 44 11.04 -12.40 -0.33
C LYS A 44 10.70 -10.93 -0.11
N SER A 45 9.47 -10.61 0.33
CA SER A 45 9.09 -9.23 0.57
C SER A 45 10.01 -8.57 1.59
N LEU A 46 10.37 -7.33 1.31
CA LEU A 46 11.14 -6.49 2.23
C LEU A 46 10.25 -5.84 3.30
N LEU A 47 8.92 -6.01 3.20
CA LEU A 47 7.94 -5.48 4.13
C LEU A 47 7.23 -6.64 4.85
N HIS A 48 6.84 -6.40 6.09
CA HIS A 48 6.10 -7.37 6.91
C HIS A 48 4.61 -7.08 6.90
N VAL A 49 4.20 -5.83 6.63
CA VAL A 49 2.82 -5.39 6.58
C VAL A 49 2.70 -4.28 5.51
N ALA A 50 1.57 -4.23 4.82
CA ALA A 50 1.22 -3.17 3.90
C ALA A 50 -0.08 -2.47 4.29
N ALA A 51 -0.11 -1.16 4.07
CA ALA A 51 -1.33 -0.36 4.13
C ALA A 51 -1.41 0.53 2.90
N HIS A 52 -2.59 0.63 2.31
CA HIS A 52 -2.85 1.48 1.15
C HIS A 52 -4.04 2.38 1.43
N THR A 53 -3.90 3.66 1.13
CA THR A 53 -4.98 4.64 1.26
C THR A 53 -5.14 5.43 -0.03
N SER A 54 -6.40 5.65 -0.41
CA SER A 54 -6.76 6.21 -1.71
C SER A 54 -5.97 5.50 -2.82
N PRO A 55 -6.03 4.15 -2.90
CA PRO A 55 -5.12 3.39 -3.72
C PRO A 55 -5.36 3.67 -5.19
N SER A 56 -4.27 3.79 -5.94
CA SER A 56 -4.31 3.94 -7.38
C SER A 56 -3.33 2.99 -8.03
N ARG A 57 -3.68 2.54 -9.23
CA ARG A 57 -2.95 1.52 -10.00
C ARG A 57 -2.85 0.17 -9.29
N LEU A 58 -3.91 -0.23 -8.58
CA LEU A 58 -4.04 -1.59 -8.08
C LEU A 58 -3.97 -2.57 -9.25
N ASP A 59 -3.27 -3.67 -9.03
CA ASP A 59 -3.11 -4.74 -10.01
C ASP A 59 -3.48 -6.06 -9.34
N PRO A 60 -4.65 -6.64 -9.66
CA PRO A 60 -5.09 -7.89 -9.06
C PRO A 60 -4.11 -9.06 -9.30
N GLU A 61 -3.27 -9.03 -10.32
CA GLU A 61 -2.29 -10.09 -10.54
C GLU A 61 -1.17 -10.08 -9.50
N GLU A 62 -0.73 -8.89 -9.07
CA GLU A 62 0.26 -8.74 -7.99
C GLU A 62 -0.28 -9.30 -6.67
N ALA A 63 -1.56 -9.07 -6.38
CA ALA A 63 -2.19 -9.54 -5.15
C ALA A 63 -2.13 -11.06 -4.96
N LYS A 64 -2.00 -11.84 -6.05
CA LYS A 64 -1.95 -13.31 -5.98
C LYS A 64 -0.71 -13.83 -5.25
N THR A 65 0.37 -13.06 -5.20
CA THR A 65 1.62 -13.43 -4.52
C THR A 65 1.83 -12.70 -3.19
N ILE A 66 0.95 -11.77 -2.83
CA ILE A 66 1.05 -11.01 -1.58
C ILE A 66 0.56 -11.87 -0.40
N THR A 67 1.51 -12.27 0.45
CA THR A 67 1.27 -13.07 1.67
C THR A 67 1.27 -12.24 2.95
N VAL A 68 1.80 -11.01 2.91
CA VAL A 68 1.85 -10.14 4.09
C VAL A 68 0.45 -9.61 4.46
N PRO A 69 0.17 -9.37 5.75
CA PRO A 69 -1.02 -8.66 6.18
C PRO A 69 -1.16 -7.31 5.43
N THR A 70 -2.32 -7.09 4.83
CA THR A 70 -2.57 -5.95 3.95
C THR A 70 -3.85 -5.23 4.32
N MET A 71 -3.72 -3.94 4.62
CA MET A 71 -4.83 -3.02 4.82
C MET A 71 -5.10 -2.23 3.53
N LEU A 72 -6.36 -2.14 3.11
CA LEU A 72 -6.79 -1.36 1.96
C LEU A 72 -7.90 -0.39 2.39
N LEU A 73 -7.68 0.91 2.20
CA LEU A 73 -8.62 1.99 2.52
C LEU A 73 -9.01 2.77 1.25
N PRO A 74 -9.91 2.23 0.40
CA PRO A 74 -10.41 2.93 -0.78
C PRO A 74 -11.24 4.17 -0.40
N SER A 75 -11.06 5.26 -1.15
CA SER A 75 -11.97 6.41 -1.05
C SER A 75 -13.22 6.20 -1.91
N LYS A 76 -14.05 7.23 -2.05
CA LYS A 76 -15.33 7.15 -2.78
C LYS A 76 -15.15 6.83 -4.26
N GLY A 77 -14.15 7.44 -4.90
CA GLY A 77 -13.98 7.47 -6.36
C GLY A 77 -13.32 6.22 -6.98
N GLU A 78 -12.81 5.31 -6.16
CA GLU A 78 -12.03 4.17 -6.59
C GLU A 78 -12.94 3.08 -7.13
N ASP A 79 -12.54 2.50 -8.26
CA ASP A 79 -13.24 1.41 -8.93
C ASP A 79 -13.48 0.24 -7.96
N LYS A 80 -14.77 -0.05 -7.72
CA LYS A 80 -15.21 -1.09 -6.78
C LYS A 80 -14.84 -2.49 -7.25
N ASP A 81 -14.92 -2.76 -8.54
CA ASP A 81 -14.65 -4.08 -9.10
C ASP A 81 -13.15 -4.35 -9.11
N LEU A 82 -12.34 -3.34 -9.44
CA LEU A 82 -10.88 -3.44 -9.36
C LEU A 82 -10.42 -3.70 -7.92
N VAL A 83 -10.95 -2.92 -6.96
CA VAL A 83 -10.67 -3.10 -5.53
C VAL A 83 -11.06 -4.51 -5.08
N LYS A 84 -12.27 -4.97 -5.44
CA LYS A 84 -12.75 -6.30 -5.06
C LYS A 84 -11.84 -7.40 -5.63
N LYS A 85 -11.49 -7.33 -6.91
CA LYS A 85 -10.59 -8.31 -7.55
C LYS A 85 -9.22 -8.35 -6.88
N TYR A 86 -8.67 -7.19 -6.54
CA TYR A 86 -7.40 -7.12 -5.80
C TYR A 86 -7.51 -7.81 -4.44
N VAL A 87 -8.53 -7.45 -3.65
CA VAL A 87 -8.76 -8.00 -2.30
C VAL A 87 -9.03 -9.51 -2.32
N ASP A 88 -9.78 -10.00 -3.30
CA ASP A 88 -10.08 -11.43 -3.44
C ASP A 88 -8.82 -12.25 -3.75
N ASN A 89 -7.85 -11.66 -4.45
CA ASN A 89 -6.61 -12.33 -4.82
C ASN A 89 -5.56 -12.36 -3.70
N LEU A 90 -5.63 -11.45 -2.72
CA LEU A 90 -4.71 -11.40 -1.57
C LEU A 90 -4.69 -12.74 -0.81
N LYS A 91 -3.48 -13.21 -0.47
CA LYS A 91 -3.27 -14.47 0.27
C LYS A 91 -3.05 -14.28 1.77
N GLY A 92 -2.52 -13.11 2.17
CA GLY A 92 -2.36 -12.74 3.57
C GLY A 92 -3.64 -12.29 4.27
N GLU A 93 -3.54 -12.00 5.57
CA GLU A 93 -4.61 -11.33 6.30
C GLU A 93 -4.97 -10.00 5.63
N LYS A 94 -6.26 -9.67 5.60
CA LYS A 94 -6.74 -8.47 4.90
C LYS A 94 -7.76 -7.70 5.70
N TYR A 95 -7.56 -6.38 5.75
CA TYR A 95 -8.55 -5.44 6.26
C TYR A 95 -8.95 -4.50 5.14
N VAL A 96 -10.25 -4.34 4.92
CA VAL A 96 -10.76 -3.47 3.86
C VAL A 96 -11.89 -2.62 4.39
N GLU A 97 -11.72 -1.31 4.30
CA GLU A 97 -12.74 -0.34 4.70
C GLU A 97 -12.80 0.78 3.67
N ARG A 98 -13.99 1.00 3.10
CA ARG A 98 -14.21 2.09 2.14
C ARG A 98 -14.75 3.32 2.85
N PHE A 99 -14.19 4.47 2.52
CA PHE A 99 -14.57 5.76 3.08
C PHE A 99 -15.31 6.61 2.04
N ASP A 100 -16.30 7.39 2.46
CA ASP A 100 -16.98 8.39 1.61
C ASP A 100 -16.16 9.69 1.49
N GLU A 101 -14.85 9.55 1.44
CA GLU A 101 -13.88 10.65 1.36
C GLU A 101 -13.37 10.82 -0.07
N VAL A 102 -12.78 11.99 -0.34
CA VAL A 102 -12.13 12.27 -1.63
C VAL A 102 -10.79 11.54 -1.75
N HIS A 103 -10.39 11.26 -2.98
CA HIS A 103 -9.09 10.66 -3.24
C HIS A 103 -7.96 11.53 -2.66
N GLY A 104 -7.10 10.92 -1.85
CA GLY A 104 -5.97 11.60 -1.20
C GLY A 104 -6.29 12.19 0.18
N TRP A 105 -7.45 11.89 0.78
CA TRP A 105 -7.86 12.43 2.08
C TRP A 105 -6.88 12.19 3.24
N MET A 106 -6.06 11.14 3.18
CA MET A 106 -4.99 10.87 4.17
C MET A 106 -3.61 11.44 3.80
N SER A 107 -3.44 11.95 2.57
CA SER A 107 -2.15 12.46 2.07
C SER A 107 -2.13 13.97 1.83
N ALA A 108 -3.29 14.57 1.56
CA ALA A 108 -3.41 16.01 1.42
C ALA A 108 -3.51 16.63 2.82
N ARG A 109 -2.71 17.66 3.11
CA ARG A 109 -2.97 18.53 4.27
C ARG A 109 -4.36 19.12 4.06
N LYS A 110 -5.28 18.85 4.99
CA LYS A 110 -6.66 19.32 4.98
C LYS A 110 -6.70 20.86 5.06
N GLU A 111 -6.62 21.52 3.91
CA GLU A 111 -7.11 22.88 3.72
C GLU A 111 -8.14 22.83 2.60
N TYR A 112 -9.38 22.56 3.00
CA TYR A 112 -10.54 22.85 2.18
C TYR A 112 -11.30 23.97 2.90
N GLU A 113 -10.70 25.16 2.93
CA GLU A 113 -11.47 26.38 3.14
C GLU A 113 -12.29 26.61 1.86
N ARG A 114 -13.53 26.12 1.87
CA ARG A 114 -14.56 26.68 1.01
C ARG A 114 -14.75 28.13 1.45
N GLY A 115 -14.09 29.05 0.75
CA GLY A 115 -14.42 30.47 0.81
C GLY A 115 -15.90 30.64 0.53
N TYR A 116 -16.60 31.26 1.50
CA TYR A 116 -17.93 31.84 1.33
C TYR A 116 -17.83 33.08 0.45
#